data_AF-A0A8H2JI62-F1
#
_entry.id   AF-A0A8H2JI62-F1
#
_cell.length_a   1.000
_cell.length_b   1.000
_cell.length_c   1.000
_cell.angle_alpha   90.00
_cell.angle_beta   90.00
_cell.angle_gamma   90.00
#
_symmetry.space_group_name_H-M   'P 1'
#
loop_
_entity.id
_entity.type
_entity.pdbx_description
1 polymer ?
#
loop_
_entity_poly.entity_id
_entity_poly.type
_entity_poly.pdbx_seq_one_letter_code
_entity_poly.pdbx_strand_id
1 'polypeptide(L)'
;MITVRQIADQLDALHTERLDAAKAAILGAALAGMECTDLLRPEQWPAPGWFSNLTGGHLVFTNVRGVYVGLDPAASIVYKVECPIGTWWETTYSADHIEDQPLKSQTTLERAQLRCEQHRRLHARSKATAVPASGG
;
A
#
# COMPACT_ATOMS: atom_id res chain seq x y z
N MET A 1 13.37 -5.85 -19.33
CA MET A 1 12.30 -4.84 -19.14
C MET A 1 11.60 -5.15 -17.83
N ILE A 2 11.52 -4.19 -16.92
CA ILE A 2 10.80 -4.35 -15.64
C ILE A 2 9.29 -4.25 -15.90
N THR A 3 8.50 -5.12 -15.26
CA THR A 3 7.03 -5.11 -15.37
C THR A 3 6.41 -4.12 -14.38
N VAL A 4 5.18 -3.69 -14.65
CA VAL A 4 4.40 -2.82 -13.73
C VAL A 4 4.26 -3.44 -12.33
N ARG A 5 4.09 -4.77 -12.26
CA ARG A 5 4.06 -5.50 -10.99
C ARG A 5 5.38 -5.41 -10.23
N GLN A 6 6.51 -5.56 -10.93
CA GLN A 6 7.83 -5.42 -10.33
C GLN A 6 8.12 -3.98 -9.90
N ILE A 7 7.61 -2.97 -10.63
CA ILE A 7 7.68 -1.56 -10.22
C ILE A 7 6.93 -1.37 -8.90
N ALA A 8 5.69 -1.88 -8.78
CA ALA A 8 4.91 -1.79 -7.54
C ALA A 8 5.60 -2.48 -6.36
N ASP A 9 6.13 -3.70 -6.56
CA ASP A 9 6.84 -4.45 -5.53
C ASP A 9 8.15 -3.75 -5.10
N GLN A 10 8.85 -3.09 -6.03
CA GLN A 10 10.06 -2.33 -5.72
C GLN A 10 9.75 -1.00 -5.02
N LEU A 11 8.66 -0.32 -5.37
CA LEU A 11 8.17 0.85 -4.62
C LEU A 11 7.79 0.46 -3.20
N ASP A 12 7.10 -0.67 -3.01
CA ASP A 12 6.79 -1.21 -1.67
C ASP A 12 8.07 -1.47 -0.86
N ALA A 13 9.10 -2.04 -1.49
CA ALA A 13 10.41 -2.26 -0.86
C ALA A 13 11.16 -0.94 -0.57
N LEU A 14 11.04 0.07 -1.44
CA LEU A 14 11.63 1.41 -1.23
C LEU A 14 11.05 2.04 0.03
N HIS A 15 9.73 2.08 0.14
CA HIS A 15 8.99 2.71 1.25
C HIS A 15 9.11 1.96 2.57
N THR A 16 9.55 0.71 2.53
CA THR A 16 9.84 -0.09 3.73
C THR A 16 11.33 -0.14 4.08
N GLU A 17 12.17 0.64 3.40
CA GLU A 17 13.64 0.71 3.58
C GLU A 17 14.33 -0.64 3.34
N ARG A 18 13.76 -1.47 2.46
CA ARG A 18 14.24 -2.83 2.13
C ARG A 18 14.77 -2.95 0.70
N LEU A 19 14.79 -1.86 -0.07
CA LEU A 19 15.26 -1.88 -1.44
C LEU A 19 16.78 -1.77 -1.50
N ASP A 20 17.42 -2.75 -2.15
CA ASP A 20 18.86 -2.71 -2.41
C ASP A 20 19.23 -1.68 -3.50
N ALA A 21 20.49 -1.24 -3.51
CA ALA A 21 20.96 -0.18 -4.42
C ALA A 21 20.84 -0.54 -5.91
N ALA A 22 21.01 -1.82 -6.26
CA ALA A 22 20.90 -2.28 -7.65
C ALA A 22 19.45 -2.20 -8.14
N LYS A 23 18.49 -2.65 -7.33
CA LYS A 23 17.06 -2.53 -7.65
C LYS A 23 16.58 -1.07 -7.60
N ALA A 24 17.13 -0.25 -6.71
CA ALA A 24 16.85 1.19 -6.68
C ALA A 24 17.26 1.89 -8.00
N ALA A 25 18.42 1.55 -8.55
CA ALA A 25 18.85 2.07 -9.85
C ALA A 25 17.93 1.64 -11.00
N ILE A 26 17.51 0.36 -11.02
CA ILE A 26 16.57 -0.16 -12.02
C ILE A 26 15.19 0.53 -11.91
N LEU A 27 14.68 0.69 -10.69
CA LEU A 27 13.42 1.39 -10.42
C LEU A 27 13.50 2.85 -10.88
N GLY A 28 14.59 3.55 -10.53
CA GLY A 28 14.81 4.93 -10.92
C GLY A 28 14.86 5.12 -12.44
N ALA A 29 15.56 4.25 -13.17
CA ALA A 29 15.60 4.29 -14.63
C ALA A 29 14.22 4.04 -15.26
N ALA A 30 13.45 3.11 -14.71
CA ALA A 30 12.10 2.82 -15.20
C ALA A 30 11.15 4.01 -14.97
N LEU A 31 11.17 4.60 -13.77
CA LEU A 31 10.34 5.76 -13.44
C LEU A 31 10.74 7.01 -14.23
N ALA A 32 12.03 7.20 -14.51
CA ALA A 32 12.52 8.29 -15.37
C ALA A 32 11.99 8.15 -16.80
N GLY A 33 11.99 6.94 -17.37
CA GLY A 33 11.41 6.69 -18.69
C GLY A 33 9.89 6.87 -18.75
N MET A 34 9.22 6.93 -17.60
CA MET A 34 7.78 7.18 -17.46
C MET A 34 7.47 8.60 -16.95
N GLU A 35 8.47 9.46 -16.78
CA GLU A 35 8.34 10.82 -16.26
C GLU A 35 7.70 10.89 -14.86
N CYS A 36 7.90 9.87 -14.02
CA CYS A 36 7.25 9.73 -12.71
C CYS A 36 8.27 9.47 -11.58
N THR A 37 9.38 10.23 -11.62
CA THR A 37 10.46 10.13 -10.61
C THR A 37 10.06 10.66 -9.24
N ASP A 38 8.96 11.40 -9.14
CA ASP A 38 8.35 11.84 -7.89
C ASP A 38 7.96 10.66 -6.98
N LEU A 39 7.63 9.50 -7.57
CA LEU A 39 7.34 8.25 -6.86
C LEU A 39 8.55 7.66 -6.10
N LEU A 40 9.76 8.18 -6.34
CA LEU A 40 10.94 7.83 -5.56
C LEU A 40 10.93 8.48 -4.16
N ARG A 41 10.04 9.43 -3.90
CA ARG A 41 9.89 10.03 -2.57
C ARG A 41 9.30 9.01 -1.59
N PRO A 42 9.81 8.93 -0.34
CA PRO A 42 9.38 7.93 0.64
C PRO A 42 7.88 7.93 0.97
N GLU A 43 7.24 9.08 0.85
CA GLU A 43 5.83 9.33 1.16
C GLU A 43 4.91 9.31 -0.06
N GLN A 44 5.47 9.31 -1.26
CA GLN A 44 4.69 9.39 -2.49
C GLN A 44 4.25 8.00 -2.94
N TRP A 45 2.96 7.86 -3.21
CA TRP A 45 2.40 6.66 -3.83
C TRP A 45 1.78 6.97 -5.19
N PRO A 46 1.79 6.03 -6.14
CA PRO A 46 1.06 6.18 -7.39
C PRO A 46 -0.41 6.50 -7.16
N ALA A 47 -0.92 7.40 -7.99
CA ALA A 47 -2.31 7.82 -7.93
C ALA A 47 -3.25 6.61 -8.11
N PRO A 48 -4.45 6.67 -7.49
CA PRO A 48 -5.58 5.81 -7.83
C PRO A 48 -5.68 5.48 -9.33
N GLY A 49 -5.72 4.19 -9.68
CA GLY A 49 -5.85 3.76 -11.08
C GLY A 49 -4.55 3.33 -11.76
N TRP A 50 -3.38 3.77 -11.28
CA TRP A 50 -2.09 3.38 -11.88
C TRP A 50 -1.84 1.87 -11.88
N PHE A 51 -2.30 1.19 -10.82
CA PHE A 51 -2.18 -0.26 -10.67
C PHE A 51 -3.53 -0.97 -10.62
N SER A 52 -4.65 -0.29 -10.93
CA SER A 52 -6.01 -0.80 -10.66
C SER A 52 -6.27 -2.19 -11.22
N ASN A 53 -5.72 -2.48 -12.40
CA ASN A 53 -5.91 -3.76 -13.11
C ASN A 53 -5.05 -4.90 -12.54
N LEU A 54 -4.05 -4.60 -11.72
CA LEU A 54 -3.08 -5.55 -11.17
C LEU A 54 -3.25 -5.79 -9.67
N THR A 55 -3.85 -4.84 -8.94
CA THR A 55 -3.88 -4.84 -7.45
C THR A 55 -5.28 -4.74 -6.84
N GLY A 56 -6.35 -4.84 -7.64
CA GLY A 56 -7.73 -4.93 -7.12
C GLY A 56 -8.25 -3.61 -6.55
N GLY A 57 -8.03 -2.49 -7.25
CA GLY A 57 -8.45 -1.15 -6.79
C GLY A 57 -7.45 -0.48 -5.85
N HIS A 58 -7.85 0.64 -5.23
CA HIS A 58 -7.06 1.46 -4.29
C HIS A 58 -7.94 1.81 -3.08
N LEU A 59 -7.33 2.02 -1.91
CA LEU A 59 -8.06 2.57 -0.77
C LEU A 59 -8.44 4.04 -1.04
N VAL A 60 -9.69 4.38 -0.76
CA VAL A 60 -10.15 5.77 -0.67
C VAL A 60 -10.35 6.09 0.80
N PHE A 61 -9.60 7.08 1.30
CA PHE A 61 -9.70 7.51 2.69
C PHE A 61 -10.72 8.62 2.87
N THR A 62 -11.64 8.43 3.80
CA THR A 62 -12.61 9.46 4.23
C THR A 62 -12.34 9.83 5.68
N ASN A 63 -12.30 11.13 5.99
CA ASN A 63 -12.17 11.61 7.36
C ASN A 63 -13.53 11.55 8.08
N VAL A 64 -13.60 10.78 9.15
CA VAL A 64 -14.74 10.62 10.04
C VAL A 64 -14.33 11.02 11.45
N ARG A 65 -14.77 12.21 11.89
CA ARG A 65 -14.52 12.74 13.25
C ARG A 65 -13.03 12.77 13.65
N GLY A 66 -12.13 13.08 12.71
CA GLY A 66 -10.69 13.15 12.98
C GLY A 66 -9.96 11.83 12.78
N VAL A 67 -10.67 10.78 12.37
CA VAL A 67 -10.13 9.46 12.04
C VAL A 67 -10.30 9.23 10.55
N TYR A 68 -9.23 8.89 9.85
CA TYR A 68 -9.28 8.57 8.43
C TYR A 68 -9.57 7.09 8.24
N VAL A 69 -10.65 6.78 7.52
CA VAL A 69 -11.09 5.40 7.28
C VAL A 69 -10.90 5.06 5.80
N GLY A 70 -10.16 4.00 5.52
CA GLY A 70 -9.99 3.42 4.19
C GLY A 70 -10.74 2.11 4.08
N LEU A 71 -11.51 1.91 3.02
CA LEU A 71 -12.27 0.68 2.78
C LEU A 71 -11.64 -0.12 1.65
N ASP A 72 -11.34 -1.40 1.88
CA ASP A 72 -10.97 -2.33 0.81
C ASP A 72 -12.25 -2.87 0.16
N PRO A 73 -12.57 -2.44 -1.08
CA PRO A 73 -13.79 -2.88 -1.75
C PRO A 73 -13.81 -4.38 -2.09
N ALA A 74 -12.66 -5.07 -2.07
CA ALA A 74 -12.55 -6.46 -2.48
C ALA A 74 -12.52 -7.47 -1.31
N ALA A 75 -12.22 -7.02 -0.08
CA ALA A 75 -11.86 -7.93 1.00
C ALA A 75 -12.60 -7.70 2.33
N SER A 76 -13.59 -6.81 2.39
CA SER A 76 -14.28 -6.42 3.62
C SER A 76 -13.32 -5.96 4.73
N ILE A 77 -12.14 -5.44 4.36
CA ILE A 77 -11.16 -4.90 5.32
C ILE A 77 -11.40 -3.41 5.48
N VAL A 78 -11.47 -2.97 6.73
CA VAL A 78 -11.53 -1.56 7.10
C VAL A 78 -10.17 -1.16 7.67
N TYR A 79 -9.62 -0.07 7.16
CA TYR A 79 -8.38 0.53 7.65
C TYR A 79 -8.70 1.82 8.39
N LYS A 80 -8.02 2.04 9.51
CA LYS A 80 -8.17 3.23 10.34
C LYS A 80 -6.81 3.90 10.49
N VAL A 81 -6.78 5.22 10.32
CA VAL A 81 -5.61 6.05 10.53
C VAL A 81 -5.98 7.21 11.46
N GLU A 82 -5.35 7.27 12.62
CA GLU A 82 -5.61 8.29 13.64
C GLU A 82 -4.31 8.89 14.17
N CYS A 83 -4.35 10.14 14.59
CA CYS A 83 -3.21 10.81 15.22
C CYS A 83 -3.50 10.97 16.72
N PRO A 84 -3.09 10.00 17.57
CA PRO A 84 -3.44 10.04 18.98
C PRO A 84 -2.72 11.17 19.73
N ILE A 85 -1.46 11.46 19.38
CA ILE A 85 -0.66 12.55 20.00
C ILE A 85 0.32 13.15 18.99
N GLY A 86 -0.17 13.94 18.03
CA GLY A 86 0.51 14.99 17.24
C GLY A 86 1.85 14.72 16.52
N THR A 87 2.47 13.57 16.71
CA THR A 87 3.86 13.26 16.36
C THR A 87 3.98 11.95 15.59
N TRP A 88 2.91 11.15 15.60
CA TRP A 88 2.81 9.91 14.85
C TRP A 88 1.34 9.61 14.55
N TRP A 89 1.15 8.75 13.56
CA TRP A 89 -0.12 8.24 13.09
C TRP A 89 -0.20 6.75 13.39
N GLU A 90 -1.22 6.38 14.14
CA GLU A 90 -1.60 4.99 14.34
C GLU A 90 -2.31 4.50 13.09
N THR A 91 -2.05 3.25 12.73
CA THR A 91 -2.63 2.62 11.55
C THR A 91 -3.15 1.27 12.01
N THR A 92 -4.44 1.00 11.88
CA THR A 92 -5.01 -0.30 12.22
C THR A 92 -5.82 -0.84 11.05
N TYR A 93 -6.11 -2.14 11.08
CA TYR A 93 -7.04 -2.76 10.17
C TYR A 93 -7.96 -3.75 10.89
N SER A 94 -9.15 -3.94 10.35
CA SER A 94 -10.17 -4.84 10.88
C SER A 94 -10.72 -5.67 9.72
N ALA A 95 -10.76 -6.99 9.89
CA ALA A 95 -11.22 -7.97 8.90
C ALA A 95 -12.13 -8.98 9.61
N ASP A 96 -12.87 -9.81 8.86
CA ASP A 96 -13.85 -10.77 9.39
C ASP A 96 -13.47 -11.37 10.76
N HIS A 97 -14.26 -11.05 11.80
CA HIS A 97 -14.12 -11.49 13.20
C HIS A 97 -12.87 -11.02 13.98
N ILE A 98 -12.12 -10.06 13.43
CA ILE A 98 -10.93 -9.47 14.05
C ILE A 98 -11.21 -8.00 14.37
N GLU A 99 -11.13 -7.65 15.66
CA GLU A 99 -11.12 -6.26 16.13
C GLU A 99 -9.75 -5.60 15.84
N ASP A 100 -9.75 -4.27 15.72
CA ASP A 100 -8.64 -3.40 15.29
C ASP A 100 -7.23 -3.96 15.59
N GLN A 101 -6.57 -4.50 14.55
CA GLN A 101 -5.18 -4.93 14.63
C GLN A 101 -4.22 -3.81 14.24
N PRO A 102 -3.19 -3.53 15.07
CA PRO A 102 -2.22 -2.50 14.76
C PRO A 102 -1.31 -2.89 13.60
N LEU A 103 -1.08 -1.92 12.72
CA LEU A 103 0.03 -1.86 11.79
C LEU A 103 1.12 -0.94 12.35
N LYS A 104 2.27 -0.88 11.66
CA LYS A 104 3.41 -0.05 12.07
C LYS A 104 3.05 1.44 12.03
N SER A 105 3.24 2.14 13.15
CA SER A 105 3.08 3.60 13.28
C SER A 105 3.92 4.38 12.27
N GLN A 106 3.42 5.53 11.81
CA GLN A 106 4.07 6.38 10.81
C GLN A 106 4.20 7.82 11.29
N THR A 107 5.14 8.58 10.72
CA THR A 107 5.38 9.98 11.10
C THR A 107 4.48 10.98 10.38
N THR A 108 3.84 10.57 9.28
CA THR A 108 2.92 11.42 8.50
C THR A 108 1.66 10.65 8.10
N LEU A 109 0.60 11.38 7.76
CA LEU A 109 -0.66 10.82 7.31
C LEU A 109 -0.49 10.04 6.00
N GLU A 110 0.27 10.59 5.06
CA GLU A 110 0.54 10.01 3.75
C GLU A 110 1.26 8.67 3.89
N ARG A 111 2.24 8.58 4.79
CA ARG A 111 2.94 7.33 5.09
C ARG A 111 2.02 6.30 5.75
N ALA A 112 1.11 6.74 6.63
CA ALA A 112 0.11 5.86 7.25
C ALA A 112 -0.87 5.29 6.20
N GLN A 113 -1.39 6.13 5.31
CA GLN A 113 -2.28 5.71 4.23
C GLN A 113 -1.56 4.77 3.24
N LEU A 114 -0.32 5.09 2.89
CA LEU A 114 0.55 4.21 2.11
C LEU A 114 0.73 2.85 2.78
N ARG A 115 0.95 2.82 4.10
CA ARG A 115 1.12 1.57 4.84
C ARG A 115 -0.13 0.68 4.78
N CYS A 116 -1.33 1.26 4.89
CA CYS A 116 -2.58 0.53 4.69
C CYS A 116 -2.67 -0.08 3.28
N GLU A 117 -2.34 0.73 2.27
CA GLU A 117 -2.43 0.36 0.86
C GLU A 117 -1.42 -0.75 0.50
N GLN A 118 -0.23 -0.73 1.11
CA GLN A 118 0.74 -1.85 1.07
C GLN A 118 0.17 -3.12 1.70
N HIS A 119 -0.39 -3.01 2.91
CA HIS A 119 -0.98 -4.14 3.61
C HIS A 119 -2.11 -4.79 2.79
N ARG A 120 -2.98 -3.96 2.20
CA ARG A 120 -4.08 -4.40 1.33
C ARG A 120 -3.59 -5.24 0.16
N ARG A 121 -2.56 -4.78 -0.54
CA ARG A 121 -1.98 -5.51 -1.67
C ARG A 121 -1.34 -6.83 -1.26
N LEU A 122 -0.61 -6.85 -0.14
CA LEU A 122 -0.03 -8.09 0.39
C LEU A 122 -1.13 -9.11 0.70
N HIS A 123 -2.20 -8.67 1.34
CA HIS A 123 -3.35 -9.52 1.64
C HIS A 123 -4.06 -10.02 0.38
N ALA A 124 -4.32 -9.14 -0.60
CA ALA A 124 -4.92 -9.51 -1.88
C ALA A 124 -4.07 -10.53 -2.66
N ARG A 125 -2.73 -10.38 -2.65
CA ARG A 125 -1.78 -11.35 -3.23
C ARG A 125 -1.90 -12.70 -2.54
N SER A 126 -1.88 -12.73 -1.21
CA SER A 126 -1.98 -13.97 -0.43
C SER A 126 -3.29 -14.72 -0.72
N LYS A 127 -4.43 -14.02 -0.79
CA LYS A 127 -5.71 -14.62 -1.19
C LYS A 127 -5.69 -15.15 -2.63
N ALA A 128 -5.13 -14.41 -3.58
CA ALA A 128 -5.02 -14.85 -4.97
C ALA A 128 -4.14 -16.11 -5.13
N THR A 129 -3.08 -16.25 -4.34
CA THR A 129 -2.25 -17.46 -4.31
C THR A 129 -2.85 -18.62 -3.50
N ALA A 130 -3.82 -18.35 -2.63
CA ALA A 130 -4.48 -19.35 -1.80
C ALA A 130 -5.69 -20.02 -2.49
N VAL A 131 -6.01 -19.66 -3.73
CA VAL A 131 -6.97 -20.42 -4.55
C VAL A 131 -6.26 -21.71 -4.96
N PRO A 132 -6.65 -22.90 -4.44
CA PRO A 132 -6.12 -24.15 -4.96
C PRO A 132 -6.53 -24.28 -6.42
N ALA A 133 -5.63 -24.86 -7.22
CA ALA A 133 -5.95 -25.36 -8.55
C ALA A 133 -6.99 -26.49 -8.42
N SER A 134 -8.26 -26.15 -8.23
CA SER A 134 -9.37 -27.07 -8.45
C SER A 134 -9.81 -26.92 -9.89
N GLY A 135 -9.19 -27.72 -10.77
CA GLY A 135 -9.60 -27.85 -12.16
C GLY A 135 -8.55 -28.54 -13.03
N GLY A 136 -8.60 -29.87 -13.06
CA GLY A 136 -7.80 -30.74 -13.91
C GLY A 136 -8.02 -32.19 -13.57
#